data_AF-A0A6I6UQ04-F1
#
_entry.id   AF-A0A6I6UQ04-F1
#
_cell.length_a   1.000
_cell.length_b   1.000
_cell.length_c   1.000
_cell.angle_alpha   90.00
_cell.angle_beta   90.00
_cell.angle_gamma   90.00
#
_symmetry.space_group_name_H-M   'P 1'
#
loop_
_entity.id
_entity.type
_entity.pdbx_description
1 polymer ?
#
loop_
_entity_poly.entity_id
_entity_poly.type
_entity_poly.pdbx_seq_one_letter_code
_entity_poly.pdbx_strand_id
1 'polypeptide(L)'
;MEYLTSIHVPLRIISLDNCEENFGKNITKNNNRQNKIENRDFVSLDPQQNRIQTELAIDGITYYIMRSETTTREDDAFDLVESTTALACASQSVGLAVQLKREIGKLWENIEKAPYIQLFNPGISGLYVWRCVQLQRIIDKELQVIGKDKEGRDYSISVHGNRIVAYLVFKDIDSRNLKEPSFDIATYITETNIANLVLENYEMLIQVLNDCYDNAVIPTLFKNLKKCQHIIEEISKIKAVKNQ
;
A
#
# COMPACT_ATOMS: atom_id res chain seq x y z
N MET A 1 -12.31 -30.59 26.28
CA MET A 1 -11.43 -31.30 25.32
C MET A 1 -12.27 -32.20 24.40
N GLU A 2 -13.28 -31.65 23.70
CA GLU A 2 -14.22 -32.43 22.89
C GLU A 2 -14.21 -32.06 21.39
N TYR A 3 -13.43 -31.05 21.00
CA TYR A 3 -13.46 -30.48 19.64
C TYR A 3 -12.39 -31.02 18.68
N LEU A 4 -11.58 -32.00 19.09
CA LEU A 4 -10.53 -32.62 18.25
C LEU A 4 -10.92 -34.00 17.70
N THR A 5 -11.98 -34.61 18.22
CA THR A 5 -12.40 -35.99 17.89
C THR A 5 -13.03 -36.15 16.51
N SER A 6 -13.29 -35.06 15.79
CA SER A 6 -13.98 -35.06 14.49
C SER A 6 -13.26 -34.22 13.43
N ILE A 7 -11.96 -33.97 13.59
CA ILE A 7 -11.17 -33.24 12.60
C ILE A 7 -10.72 -34.20 11.50
N HIS A 8 -11.14 -33.93 10.28
CA HIS A 8 -10.69 -34.64 9.09
C HIS A 8 -9.51 -33.88 8.49
N VAL A 9 -8.33 -34.51 8.45
CA VAL A 9 -7.13 -33.93 7.84
C VAL A 9 -6.97 -34.51 6.43
N PRO A 10 -6.95 -33.69 5.38
CA PRO A 10 -6.66 -34.17 4.04
C PRO A 10 -5.20 -34.64 3.96
N LEU A 11 -5.02 -35.95 3.79
CA LEU A 11 -3.71 -36.58 3.63
C LEU A 11 -3.46 -36.91 2.15
N ARG A 12 -2.28 -36.55 1.65
CA ARG A 12 -1.82 -36.93 0.31
C ARG A 12 -0.54 -37.74 0.41
N ILE A 13 -0.59 -39.01 0.02
CA ILE A 13 0.59 -39.89 -0.07
C ILE A 13 1.05 -39.89 -1.52
N ILE A 14 2.34 -39.65 -1.76
CA ILE A 14 2.94 -39.67 -3.10
C ILE A 14 4.09 -40.67 -3.06
N SER A 15 4.01 -41.71 -3.88
CA SER A 15 5.12 -42.66 -4.06
C SER A 15 6.25 -42.01 -4.85
N LEU A 16 7.49 -42.28 -4.45
CA LEU A 16 8.69 -41.80 -5.12
C LEU A 16 9.36 -42.87 -6.00
N ASP A 17 8.73 -44.05 -6.15
CA ASP A 17 9.25 -45.11 -7.01
C ASP A 17 9.33 -44.64 -8.48
N ASN A 18 10.43 -44.99 -9.15
CA ASN A 18 10.76 -44.63 -10.54
C ASN A 18 10.71 -43.13 -10.86
N CYS A 19 10.85 -42.26 -9.87
CA CYS A 19 10.87 -40.82 -10.07
C CYS A 19 12.30 -40.27 -10.27
N GLU A 20 12.43 -39.13 -10.96
CA GLU A 20 13.70 -38.43 -11.12
C GLU A 20 14.32 -38.04 -9.76
N GLU A 21 15.66 -37.94 -9.71
CA GLU A 21 16.47 -37.75 -8.48
C GLU A 21 16.17 -36.45 -7.69
N ASN A 22 15.25 -35.61 -8.16
CA ASN A 22 14.78 -34.40 -7.47
C ASN A 22 13.26 -34.25 -7.40
N PHE A 23 12.48 -35.28 -7.75
CA PHE A 23 11.02 -35.22 -7.80
C PHE A 23 10.39 -34.89 -6.43
N GLY A 24 10.84 -35.55 -5.36
CA GLY A 24 10.38 -35.24 -4.00
C GLY A 24 10.68 -33.80 -3.59
N LYS A 25 11.87 -33.28 -3.91
CA LYS A 25 12.24 -31.87 -3.66
C LYS A 25 11.38 -30.91 -4.48
N ASN A 26 11.07 -31.26 -5.74
CA ASN A 26 10.22 -30.45 -6.61
C ASN A 26 8.76 -30.43 -6.14
N ILE A 27 8.24 -31.55 -5.62
CA ILE A 27 6.93 -31.61 -4.98
C ILE A 27 6.92 -30.69 -3.76
N THR A 28 7.88 -30.81 -2.84
CA THR A 28 7.95 -29.96 -1.65
C THR A 28 8.09 -28.49 -2.02
N LYS A 29 8.93 -28.16 -3.02
CA LYS A 29 9.12 -26.79 -3.51
C LYS A 29 7.85 -26.25 -4.16
N ASN A 30 7.17 -27.00 -5.01
CA ASN A 30 5.93 -26.57 -5.66
C ASN A 30 4.75 -26.52 -4.70
N ASN A 31 4.68 -27.44 -3.73
CA ASN A 31 3.66 -27.44 -2.70
C ASN A 31 3.85 -26.25 -1.76
N ASN A 32 5.07 -25.92 -1.31
CA ASN A 32 5.35 -24.65 -0.61
C ASN A 32 5.16 -23.39 -1.48
N ARG A 33 5.21 -23.54 -2.81
CA ARG A 33 4.89 -22.44 -3.74
C ARG A 33 3.38 -22.23 -3.91
N GLN A 34 2.58 -23.29 -3.73
CA GLN A 34 1.11 -23.30 -3.78
C GLN A 34 0.49 -23.00 -2.41
N ASN A 35 1.03 -23.58 -1.34
CA ASN A 35 0.81 -23.28 0.08
C ASN A 35 1.94 -22.37 0.58
N LYS A 36 2.16 -21.26 -0.12
CA LYS A 36 3.00 -20.21 0.45
C LYS A 36 2.25 -19.80 1.71
N ILE A 37 2.74 -20.15 2.91
CA ILE A 37 2.37 -19.44 4.12
C ILE A 37 2.69 -18.00 3.77
N GLU A 38 1.67 -17.24 3.40
CA GLU A 38 1.89 -15.95 2.78
C GLU A 38 2.49 -15.08 3.88
N ASN A 39 3.45 -14.24 3.54
CA ASN A 39 4.11 -13.35 4.48
C ASN A 39 3.11 -12.63 5.41
N ARG A 40 1.88 -12.39 4.92
CA ARG A 40 0.69 -11.94 5.65
C ARG A 40 0.40 -12.68 6.96
N ASP A 41 0.49 -14.01 7.00
CA ASP A 41 0.15 -14.82 8.18
C ASP A 41 1.19 -14.66 9.30
N PHE A 42 2.43 -14.29 8.95
CA PHE A 42 3.44 -13.91 9.94
C PHE A 42 3.23 -12.50 10.46
N VAL A 43 2.55 -11.62 9.70
CA VAL A 43 2.26 -10.25 10.14
C VAL A 43 1.28 -10.24 11.32
N SER A 44 0.33 -11.17 11.41
CA SER A 44 -0.57 -11.25 12.58
C SER A 44 0.14 -11.61 13.88
N LEU A 45 1.33 -12.20 13.80
CA LEU A 45 2.17 -12.51 14.95
C LEU A 45 2.99 -11.30 15.45
N ASP A 46 3.04 -10.20 14.68
CA ASP A 46 3.78 -9.00 15.08
C ASP A 46 3.07 -8.28 16.25
N PRO A 47 3.76 -8.04 17.37
CA PRO A 47 3.21 -7.27 18.48
C PRO A 47 2.74 -5.86 18.09
N GLN A 48 3.38 -5.21 17.10
CA GLN A 48 2.94 -3.87 16.66
C GLN A 48 1.59 -3.89 15.96
N GLN A 49 1.30 -4.94 15.19
CA GLN A 49 0.00 -5.11 14.53
C GLN A 49 -1.11 -5.34 15.55
N ASN A 50 -0.87 -6.21 16.53
CA ASN A 50 -1.81 -6.47 17.63
C ASN A 50 -2.08 -5.22 18.48
N ARG A 51 -1.04 -4.41 18.75
CA ARG A 51 -1.19 -3.12 19.42
C ARG A 51 -2.07 -2.17 18.61
N ILE A 52 -1.76 -1.99 17.32
CA ILE A 52 -2.53 -1.12 16.41
C ILE A 52 -3.99 -1.57 16.34
N GLN A 53 -4.25 -2.87 16.20
CA GLN A 53 -5.59 -3.44 16.18
C GLN A 53 -6.35 -3.17 17.48
N THR A 54 -5.69 -3.29 18.64
CA THR A 54 -6.29 -3.01 19.94
C THR A 54 -6.61 -1.52 20.12
N GLU A 55 -5.70 -0.63 19.70
CA GLU A 55 -5.92 0.82 19.73
C GLU A 55 -7.14 1.22 18.89
N LEU A 56 -7.25 0.66 17.68
CA LEU A 56 -8.34 0.93 16.75
C LEU A 56 -9.69 0.40 17.24
N ALA A 57 -9.70 -0.76 17.90
CA ALA A 57 -10.91 -1.35 18.44
C ALA A 57 -11.56 -0.46 19.53
N ILE A 58 -10.76 0.32 20.27
CA ILE A 58 -11.27 1.30 21.25
C ILE A 58 -12.07 2.40 20.55
N ASP A 59 -11.63 2.79 19.35
CA ASP A 59 -12.27 3.80 18.51
C ASP A 59 -13.37 3.22 17.60
N GLY A 60 -13.72 1.94 17.77
CA GLY A 60 -14.74 1.25 16.97
C GLY A 60 -14.30 0.88 15.55
N ILE A 61 -12.99 0.93 15.26
CA ILE A 61 -12.45 0.67 13.93
C ILE A 61 -11.94 -0.78 13.85
N THR A 62 -12.39 -1.53 12.86
CA THR A 62 -12.01 -2.93 12.68
C THR A 62 -10.80 -3.06 11.75
N TYR A 63 -9.70 -3.61 12.27
CA TYR A 63 -8.48 -3.84 11.47
C TYR A 63 -8.26 -5.33 11.17
N TYR A 64 -8.41 -5.71 9.91
CA TYR A 64 -8.27 -7.08 9.43
C TYR A 64 -6.83 -7.39 8.98
N ILE A 65 -6.15 -8.21 9.78
CA ILE A 65 -4.77 -8.59 9.49
C ILE A 65 -4.75 -9.86 8.63
N MET A 66 -5.60 -10.84 8.95
CA MET A 66 -5.64 -12.12 8.24
C MET A 66 -6.48 -12.04 6.97
N ARG A 67 -6.18 -12.91 6.00
CA ARG A 67 -6.84 -12.93 4.70
C ARG A 67 -8.28 -13.47 4.77
N SER A 68 -8.57 -14.33 5.74
CA SER A 68 -9.90 -14.89 5.98
C SER A 68 -10.89 -13.90 6.59
N GLU A 69 -10.39 -12.74 7.03
CA GLU A 69 -11.19 -11.74 7.74
C GLU A 69 -11.61 -10.58 6.82
N THR A 70 -11.19 -10.56 5.55
CA THR A 70 -11.57 -9.48 4.63
C THR A 70 -13.03 -9.56 4.23
N THR A 71 -13.86 -8.64 4.75
CA THR A 71 -15.15 -8.25 4.18
C THR A 71 -14.99 -7.12 3.15
N THR A 72 -16.10 -6.70 2.55
CA THR A 72 -16.14 -5.56 1.62
C THR A 72 -15.57 -4.31 2.29
N ARG A 73 -15.09 -3.34 1.49
CA ARG A 73 -14.60 -2.05 2.03
C ARG A 73 -15.73 -1.37 2.80
N GLU A 74 -15.67 -1.47 4.12
CA GLU A 74 -16.57 -0.80 5.06
C GLU A 74 -15.98 0.54 5.50
N ASP A 75 -16.83 1.46 5.95
CA ASP A 75 -16.42 2.83 6.30
C ASP A 75 -15.57 2.89 7.58
N ASP A 76 -15.73 1.90 8.47
CA ASP A 76 -15.09 1.75 9.78
C ASP A 76 -14.20 0.50 9.87
N ALA A 77 -13.86 -0.11 8.74
CA ALA A 77 -12.93 -1.24 8.70
C ALA A 77 -11.93 -1.13 7.57
N PHE A 78 -10.73 -1.69 7.77
CA PHE A 78 -9.71 -1.78 6.73
C PHE A 78 -8.82 -3.00 6.93
N ASP A 79 -8.04 -3.34 5.90
CA ASP A 79 -7.16 -4.49 5.93
C ASP A 79 -5.67 -4.12 5.85
N LEU A 80 -4.81 -5.11 6.03
CA LEU A 80 -3.35 -4.95 5.97
C LEU A 80 -2.85 -4.42 4.61
N VAL A 81 -3.56 -4.67 3.50
CA VAL A 81 -3.18 -4.13 2.19
C VAL A 81 -3.45 -2.63 2.14
N GLU A 82 -4.60 -2.18 2.66
CA GLU A 82 -4.93 -0.76 2.75
C GLU A 82 -3.96 -0.01 3.66
N SER A 83 -3.67 -0.55 4.85
CA SER A 83 -2.74 0.08 5.79
C SER A 83 -1.32 0.17 5.24
N THR A 84 -0.82 -0.91 4.63
CA THR A 84 0.50 -0.95 3.99
C THR A 84 0.58 0.06 2.83
N THR A 85 -0.47 0.15 2.02
CA THR A 85 -0.56 1.09 0.90
C THR A 85 -0.47 2.53 1.40
N ALA A 86 -1.33 2.89 2.36
CA ALA A 86 -1.41 4.23 2.91
C ALA A 86 -0.11 4.64 3.61
N LEU A 87 0.45 3.77 4.47
CA LEU A 87 1.70 4.05 5.17
C LEU A 87 2.89 4.17 4.20
N ALA A 88 2.96 3.35 3.15
CA ALA A 88 4.04 3.45 2.16
C ALA A 88 3.99 4.78 1.41
N CYS A 89 2.80 5.27 1.03
CA CYS A 89 2.64 6.59 0.42
C CYS A 89 2.90 7.73 1.42
N ALA A 90 2.52 7.58 2.69
CA ALA A 90 2.75 8.58 3.74
C ALA A 90 4.18 8.63 4.30
N SER A 91 5.00 7.60 4.04
CA SER A 91 6.34 7.41 4.60
C SER A 91 7.40 8.43 4.16
N GLN A 92 7.08 9.28 3.17
CA GLN A 92 8.03 10.17 2.47
C GLN A 92 9.20 9.43 1.77
N SER A 93 9.19 8.09 1.72
CA SER A 93 10.14 7.28 0.97
C SER A 93 9.63 6.91 -0.42
N VAL A 94 10.25 7.47 -1.46
CA VAL A 94 9.99 7.08 -2.86
C VAL A 94 10.26 5.59 -3.06
N GLY A 95 11.25 5.03 -2.36
CA GLY A 95 11.57 3.61 -2.39
C GLY A 95 10.40 2.72 -1.98
N LEU A 96 9.69 3.09 -0.90
CA LEU A 96 8.52 2.35 -0.41
C LEU A 96 7.33 2.46 -1.36
N ALA A 97 7.05 3.65 -1.89
CA ALA A 97 5.98 3.85 -2.88
C ALA A 97 6.23 3.06 -4.18
N VAL A 98 7.48 2.99 -4.64
CA VAL A 98 7.86 2.20 -5.82
C VAL A 98 7.82 0.70 -5.52
N GLN A 99 8.28 0.27 -4.34
CA GLN A 99 8.20 -1.14 -3.94
C GLN A 99 6.75 -1.61 -3.85
N LEU A 100 5.86 -0.77 -3.30
CA LEU A 100 4.41 -0.99 -3.30
C LEU A 100 3.87 -1.22 -4.72
N LYS A 101 4.29 -0.38 -5.69
CA LYS A 101 3.86 -0.51 -7.10
C LYS A 101 4.40 -1.76 -7.80
N ARG A 102 5.59 -2.22 -7.41
CA ARG A 102 6.24 -3.42 -7.96
C ARG A 102 5.64 -4.69 -7.39
N GLU A 103 5.65 -4.79 -6.06
CA GLU A 103 5.30 -5.98 -5.31
C GLU A 103 5.07 -5.58 -3.84
N ILE A 104 3.83 -5.30 -3.47
CA ILE A 104 3.42 -5.10 -2.06
C ILE A 104 3.83 -6.28 -1.18
N GLY A 105 3.87 -7.48 -1.78
CA GLY A 105 4.29 -8.73 -1.17
C GLY A 105 5.69 -8.73 -0.52
N LYS A 106 6.54 -7.78 -0.91
CA LYS A 106 7.88 -7.60 -0.34
C LYS A 106 7.91 -6.66 0.86
N LEU A 107 6.88 -5.82 1.03
CA LEU A 107 6.81 -4.86 2.14
C LEU A 107 6.62 -5.55 3.50
N TRP A 108 6.10 -6.77 3.49
CA TRP A 108 5.90 -7.63 4.66
C TRP A 108 6.71 -8.93 4.63
N GLU A 109 7.69 -9.08 3.71
CA GLU A 109 8.41 -10.35 3.54
C GLU A 109 9.22 -10.76 4.77
N ASN A 110 9.69 -9.79 5.54
CA ASN A 110 10.38 -10.03 6.79
C ASN A 110 9.94 -8.97 7.81
N ILE A 111 9.21 -9.41 8.84
CA ILE A 111 8.65 -8.52 9.87
C ILE A 111 9.70 -7.92 10.81
N GLU A 112 10.93 -8.43 10.79
CA GLU A 112 12.03 -7.96 11.66
C GLU A 112 12.95 -6.96 10.95
N LYS A 113 12.79 -6.74 9.64
CA LYS A 113 13.71 -5.94 8.82
C LYS A 113 13.01 -4.89 7.98
N ALA A 114 13.79 -3.93 7.48
CA ALA A 114 13.32 -3.04 6.42
C ALA A 114 12.95 -3.85 5.17
N PRO A 115 11.91 -3.46 4.42
CA PRO A 115 11.10 -2.25 4.59
C PRO A 115 9.98 -2.33 5.65
N TYR A 116 9.64 -3.52 6.16
CA TYR A 116 8.48 -3.69 7.04
C TYR A 116 8.51 -2.80 8.27
N ILE A 117 9.63 -2.83 9.02
CA ILE A 117 9.78 -2.04 10.26
C ILE A 117 9.80 -0.52 10.02
N GLN A 118 9.92 -0.07 8.76
CA GLN A 118 9.77 1.35 8.43
C GLN A 118 8.29 1.77 8.41
N LEU A 119 7.39 0.82 8.11
CA LEU A 119 5.95 1.03 8.03
C LEU A 119 5.27 0.75 9.38
N PHE A 120 5.63 -0.36 10.03
CA PHE A 120 5.05 -0.79 11.30
C PHE A 120 6.12 -0.83 12.37
N ASN A 121 6.07 0.13 13.30
CA ASN A 121 7.03 0.26 14.40
C ASN A 121 6.37 0.92 15.63
N PRO A 122 7.04 0.97 16.79
CA PRO A 122 6.48 1.53 18.01
C PRO A 122 6.02 3.00 17.91
N GLY A 123 6.53 3.78 16.93
CA GLY A 123 6.15 5.18 16.73
C GLY A 123 4.93 5.40 15.81
N ILE A 124 4.25 4.33 15.40
CA ILE A 124 3.09 4.35 14.51
C ILE A 124 1.86 3.93 15.31
N SER A 125 1.00 4.88 15.66
CA SER A 125 -0.26 4.63 16.37
C SER A 125 -1.36 4.15 15.42
N GLY A 126 -2.35 3.43 15.96
CA GLY A 126 -3.55 3.04 15.23
C GLY A 126 -4.28 4.23 14.64
N LEU A 127 -4.43 5.31 15.42
CA LEU A 127 -4.98 6.58 14.95
C LEU A 127 -4.27 7.09 13.68
N TYR A 128 -2.93 7.11 13.65
CA TYR A 128 -2.17 7.56 12.48
C TYR A 128 -2.39 6.63 11.28
N VAL A 129 -2.39 5.31 11.49
CA VAL A 129 -2.68 4.33 10.41
C VAL A 129 -4.05 4.60 9.81
N TRP A 130 -5.07 4.76 10.66
CA TRP A 130 -6.43 4.98 10.21
C TRP A 130 -6.59 6.27 9.40
N ARG A 131 -6.05 7.38 9.90
CA ARG A 131 -6.07 8.66 9.21
C ARG A 131 -5.38 8.59 7.84
N CYS A 132 -4.26 7.87 7.75
CA CYS A 132 -3.59 7.61 6.48
C CYS A 132 -4.49 6.78 5.54
N VAL A 133 -5.18 5.74 6.03
CA VAL A 133 -6.10 4.92 5.23
C VAL A 133 -7.26 5.75 4.69
N GLN A 134 -7.89 6.58 5.54
CA GLN A 134 -8.99 7.46 5.13
C GLN A 134 -8.53 8.41 4.01
N LEU A 135 -7.40 9.08 4.19
CA LEU A 135 -6.84 9.96 3.16
C LEU A 135 -6.51 9.20 1.86
N GLN A 136 -5.91 8.00 1.97
CA GLN A 136 -5.61 7.17 0.79
C GLN A 136 -6.87 6.76 0.03
N ARG A 137 -7.98 6.49 0.73
CA ARG A 137 -9.28 6.16 0.11
C ARG A 137 -9.84 7.35 -0.67
N ILE A 138 -9.76 8.57 -0.12
CA ILE A 138 -10.17 9.80 -0.81
C ILE A 138 -9.30 10.01 -2.05
N ILE A 139 -7.98 9.90 -1.93
CA ILE A 139 -7.06 10.03 -3.08
C ILE A 139 -7.38 9.00 -4.18
N ASP A 140 -7.60 7.74 -3.82
CA ASP A 140 -7.94 6.68 -4.77
C ASP A 140 -9.28 6.97 -5.48
N LYS A 141 -10.29 7.50 -4.75
CA LYS A 141 -11.59 7.91 -5.29
C LYS A 141 -11.44 9.06 -6.30
N GLU A 142 -10.69 10.10 -5.95
CA GLU A 142 -10.48 11.26 -6.82
C GLU A 142 -9.69 10.90 -8.08
N LEU A 143 -8.68 10.04 -7.99
CA LEU A 143 -7.98 9.52 -9.16
C LEU A 143 -8.87 8.69 -10.09
N GLN A 144 -9.83 7.95 -9.54
CA GLN A 144 -10.84 7.25 -10.34
C GLN A 144 -11.77 8.23 -11.05
N VAL A 145 -12.17 9.32 -10.39
CA VAL A 145 -12.98 10.38 -11.01
C VAL A 145 -12.21 11.03 -12.16
N ILE A 146 -10.97 11.47 -11.91
CA ILE A 146 -10.10 12.05 -12.95
C ILE A 146 -9.93 11.08 -14.12
N GLY A 147 -9.73 9.78 -13.85
CA GLY A 147 -9.55 8.78 -14.90
C GLY A 147 -10.76 8.59 -15.80
N LYS A 148 -12.00 8.82 -15.34
CA LYS A 148 -13.20 8.61 -16.16
C LYS A 148 -13.27 9.54 -17.38
N ASP A 149 -12.70 10.74 -17.28
CA ASP A 149 -12.73 11.76 -18.33
C ASP A 149 -11.46 11.75 -19.20
N LYS A 150 -10.64 10.71 -19.10
CA LYS A 150 -9.34 10.61 -19.80
C LYS A 150 -9.29 9.39 -20.69
N GLU A 151 -8.49 9.49 -21.74
CA GLU A 151 -8.24 8.41 -22.68
C GLU A 151 -6.73 8.19 -22.87
N GLY A 152 -6.37 7.04 -23.44
CA GLY A 152 -5.00 6.73 -23.84
C GLY A 152 -3.97 6.89 -22.72
N ARG A 153 -2.94 7.71 -22.97
CA ARG A 153 -1.80 7.90 -22.08
C ARG A 153 -2.21 8.55 -20.75
N ASP A 154 -3.10 9.54 -20.78
CA ASP A 154 -3.54 10.26 -19.58
C ASP A 154 -4.34 9.36 -18.63
N TYR A 155 -5.21 8.50 -19.18
CA TYR A 155 -5.88 7.45 -18.42
C TYR A 155 -4.86 6.46 -17.82
N SER A 156 -3.87 6.05 -18.61
CA SER A 156 -2.80 5.18 -18.11
C SER A 156 -2.04 5.83 -16.94
N ILE A 157 -1.83 7.15 -16.98
CA ILE A 157 -1.18 7.91 -15.90
C ILE A 157 -2.05 7.95 -14.65
N SER A 158 -3.38 8.14 -14.75
CA SER A 158 -4.25 8.16 -13.56
C SER A 158 -4.29 6.79 -12.86
N VAL A 159 -4.31 5.71 -13.64
CA VAL A 159 -4.30 4.33 -13.13
C VAL A 159 -2.94 3.92 -12.58
N HIS A 160 -1.86 4.18 -13.32
CA HIS A 160 -0.54 3.65 -12.96
C HIS A 160 0.31 4.60 -12.13
N GLY A 161 0.10 5.91 -12.25
CA GLY A 161 0.74 6.96 -11.46
C GLY A 161 0.12 7.18 -10.10
N ASN A 162 -0.95 6.46 -9.77
CA ASN A 162 -1.72 6.61 -8.54
C ASN A 162 -0.87 6.64 -7.25
N ARG A 163 0.16 5.79 -7.13
CA ARG A 163 1.03 5.77 -5.94
C ARG A 163 1.99 6.95 -5.87
N ILE A 164 2.36 7.54 -7.00
CA ILE A 164 3.17 8.77 -7.05
C ILE A 164 2.30 9.98 -6.71
N VAL A 165 1.09 10.07 -7.26
CA VAL A 165 0.15 11.15 -6.89
C VAL A 165 -0.17 11.08 -5.39
N ALA A 166 -0.49 9.88 -4.86
CA ALA A 166 -0.73 9.71 -3.43
C ALA A 166 0.47 10.14 -2.58
N TYR A 167 1.69 9.71 -2.95
CA TYR A 167 2.92 10.16 -2.28
C TYR A 167 3.04 11.68 -2.23
N LEU A 168 2.77 12.36 -3.35
CA LEU A 168 2.86 13.82 -3.44
C LEU A 168 1.80 14.50 -2.56
N VAL A 169 0.56 14.01 -2.56
CA VAL A 169 -0.51 14.54 -1.71
C VAL A 169 -0.17 14.39 -0.22
N PHE A 170 0.34 13.23 0.20
CA PHE A 170 0.83 13.05 1.57
C PHE A 170 1.99 13.98 1.93
N LYS A 171 2.85 14.31 0.96
CA LYS A 171 3.94 15.27 1.15
C LYS A 171 3.41 16.70 1.31
N ASP A 172 2.36 17.07 0.59
CA ASP A 172 1.79 18.42 0.60
C ASP A 172 1.00 18.72 1.88
N ILE A 173 0.31 17.72 2.45
CA ILE A 173 -0.47 17.86 3.70
C ILE A 173 0.44 17.80 4.95
N ASP A 174 1.71 17.43 4.77
CA ASP A 174 2.64 17.06 5.83
C ASP A 174 2.08 15.96 6.75
N SER A 175 2.33 14.70 6.38
CA SER A 175 1.85 13.51 7.12
C SER A 175 2.19 13.50 8.61
N ARG A 176 3.14 14.33 9.09
CA ARG A 176 3.42 14.47 10.53
C ARG A 176 2.20 14.98 11.31
N ASN A 177 1.40 15.87 10.74
CA ASN A 177 0.20 16.42 11.37
C ASN A 177 -0.84 15.33 11.66
N LEU A 178 -0.89 14.27 10.84
CA LEU A 178 -1.82 13.15 11.04
C LEU A 178 -1.55 12.38 12.33
N LYS A 179 -0.35 12.48 12.91
CA LYS A 179 0.00 11.84 14.18
C LYS A 179 -0.56 12.57 15.40
N GLU A 180 -0.82 13.87 15.27
CA GLU A 180 -1.22 14.73 16.39
C GLU A 180 -2.69 14.48 16.74
N PRO A 181 -3.04 14.04 17.96
CA PRO A 181 -4.43 13.78 18.33
C PRO A 181 -5.33 15.02 18.22
N SER A 182 -4.78 16.20 18.50
CA SER A 182 -5.45 17.50 18.39
C SER A 182 -5.67 17.97 16.94
N PHE A 183 -5.08 17.30 15.95
CA PHE A 183 -5.30 17.62 14.55
C PHE A 183 -6.74 17.24 14.17
N ASP A 184 -7.54 18.27 13.87
CA ASP A 184 -8.91 18.09 13.41
C ASP A 184 -8.91 17.67 11.93
N ILE A 185 -8.95 16.36 11.72
CA ILE A 185 -8.98 15.78 10.39
C ILE A 185 -10.20 16.21 9.57
N ALA A 186 -11.35 16.46 10.21
CA ALA A 186 -12.58 16.81 9.50
C ALA A 186 -12.50 18.22 8.89
N THR A 187 -11.75 19.11 9.55
CA THR A 187 -11.52 20.48 9.05
C THR A 187 -10.46 20.52 7.94
N TYR A 188 -9.41 19.70 8.01
CA TYR A 188 -8.30 19.75 7.06
C TYR A 188 -8.40 18.77 5.88
N ILE A 189 -8.99 17.59 6.08
CA ILE A 189 -9.23 16.58 5.05
C ILE A 189 -10.68 16.68 4.58
N THR A 190 -11.01 17.80 3.95
CA THR A 190 -12.27 17.91 3.20
C THR A 190 -12.09 17.26 1.84
N GLU A 191 -13.13 16.60 1.31
CA GLU A 191 -13.07 15.97 -0.02
C GLU A 191 -12.62 16.99 -1.08
N THR A 192 -13.08 18.25 -1.00
CA THR A 192 -12.71 19.33 -1.92
C THR A 192 -11.23 19.69 -1.86
N ASN A 193 -10.65 19.83 -0.67
CA ASN A 193 -9.23 20.18 -0.54
C ASN A 193 -8.35 19.05 -1.08
N ILE A 194 -8.70 17.80 -0.78
CA ILE A 194 -7.96 16.64 -1.30
C ILE A 194 -8.13 16.51 -2.82
N ALA A 195 -9.34 16.72 -3.36
CA ALA A 195 -9.58 16.70 -4.80
C ALA A 195 -8.71 17.71 -5.55
N ASN A 196 -8.61 18.93 -5.03
CA ASN A 196 -7.74 19.97 -5.60
C ASN A 196 -6.27 19.53 -5.58
N LEU A 197 -5.76 19.04 -4.44
CA LEU A 197 -4.38 18.56 -4.32
C LEU A 197 -4.10 17.38 -5.25
N VAL A 198 -5.05 16.45 -5.39
CA VAL A 198 -4.92 15.29 -6.29
C VAL A 198 -4.85 15.77 -7.74
N LEU A 199 -5.75 16.67 -8.15
CA LEU A 199 -5.78 17.21 -9.51
C LEU A 199 -4.48 17.98 -9.83
N GLU A 200 -4.06 18.88 -8.96
CA GLU A 200 -2.82 19.65 -9.14
C GLU A 200 -1.60 18.73 -9.31
N ASN A 201 -1.46 17.72 -8.44
CA ASN A 201 -0.36 16.77 -8.51
C ASN A 201 -0.44 15.86 -9.74
N TYR A 202 -1.65 15.51 -10.17
CA TYR A 202 -1.86 14.75 -11.39
C TYR A 202 -1.47 15.55 -12.65
N GLU A 203 -1.84 16.83 -12.73
CA GLU A 203 -1.48 17.72 -13.83
C GLU A 203 0.02 17.96 -13.90
N MET A 204 0.67 18.21 -12.75
CA MET A 204 2.14 18.32 -12.68
C MET A 204 2.83 17.02 -13.09
N LEU A 205 2.27 15.87 -12.72
CA LEU A 205 2.78 14.58 -13.16
C LEU A 205 2.67 14.42 -14.68
N ILE A 206 1.54 14.79 -15.29
CA ILE A 206 1.39 14.81 -16.76
C ILE A 206 2.45 15.70 -17.40
N GLN A 207 2.61 16.93 -16.90
CA GLN A 207 3.58 17.89 -17.41
C GLN A 207 4.99 17.29 -17.43
N VAL A 208 5.47 16.79 -16.28
CA VAL A 208 6.81 16.17 -16.18
C VAL A 208 6.94 14.94 -17.08
N LEU A 209 5.88 14.13 -17.20
CA LEU A 209 5.91 12.97 -18.09
C LEU A 209 5.95 13.36 -19.57
N ASN A 210 5.33 14.45 -19.98
CA ASN A 210 5.41 14.96 -21.35
C ASN A 210 6.82 15.52 -21.62
N ASP A 211 7.36 16.29 -20.68
CA ASP A 211 8.65 16.97 -20.85
C ASP A 211 9.83 15.99 -20.84
N CYS A 212 9.79 14.97 -19.97
CA CYS A 212 10.93 14.10 -19.70
C CYS A 212 10.75 12.65 -20.20
N TYR A 213 9.52 12.20 -20.46
CA TYR A 213 9.20 10.78 -20.66
C TYR A 213 8.10 10.55 -21.71
N ASP A 214 8.04 11.38 -22.75
CA ASP A 214 6.97 11.37 -23.77
C ASP A 214 6.66 9.95 -24.29
N ASN A 215 7.70 9.23 -24.72
CA ASN A 215 7.61 7.87 -25.28
C ASN A 215 7.67 6.73 -24.26
N ALA A 216 7.54 7.00 -22.95
CA ALA A 216 7.69 5.98 -21.93
C ALA A 216 6.44 5.08 -21.81
N VAL A 217 6.69 3.78 -21.59
CA VAL A 217 5.63 2.82 -21.22
C VAL A 217 5.23 3.07 -19.76
N ILE A 218 4.08 3.73 -19.57
CA ILE A 218 3.63 4.24 -18.27
C ILE A 218 3.62 3.17 -17.14
N PRO A 219 3.07 1.96 -17.34
CA PRO A 219 3.05 0.95 -16.26
C PRO A 219 4.43 0.50 -15.77
N THR A 220 5.44 0.47 -16.66
CA THR A 220 6.80 0.03 -16.32
C THR A 220 7.64 1.16 -15.77
N LEU A 221 7.38 2.41 -16.20
CA LEU A 221 8.03 3.60 -15.69
C LEU A 221 7.85 3.74 -14.17
N PHE A 222 6.63 3.58 -13.66
CA PHE A 222 6.34 3.71 -12.22
C PHE A 222 6.88 2.56 -11.36
N LYS A 223 7.47 1.54 -11.97
CA LYS A 223 8.20 0.46 -11.29
C LYS A 223 9.71 0.73 -11.21
N ASN A 224 10.20 1.82 -11.81
CA ASN A 224 11.62 2.17 -11.81
C ASN A 224 11.90 3.26 -10.77
N LEU A 225 12.69 2.93 -9.74
CA LEU A 225 13.00 3.83 -8.65
C LEU A 225 13.65 5.15 -9.10
N LYS A 226 14.67 5.07 -9.97
CA LYS A 226 15.40 6.26 -10.43
C LYS A 226 14.50 7.22 -11.22
N LYS A 227 13.62 6.67 -12.07
CA LYS A 227 12.65 7.49 -12.82
C LYS A 227 11.65 8.15 -11.88
N CYS A 228 11.11 7.41 -10.90
CA CYS A 228 10.18 7.99 -9.93
C CYS A 228 10.83 9.07 -9.04
N GLN A 229 12.09 8.90 -8.65
CA GLN A 229 12.85 9.92 -7.92
C GLN A 229 13.00 11.19 -8.76
N HIS A 230 13.45 11.04 -10.01
CA HIS A 230 13.57 12.16 -10.95
C HIS A 230 12.24 12.89 -11.15
N ILE A 231 11.13 12.17 -11.34
CA ILE A 231 9.79 12.77 -11.48
C ILE A 231 9.42 13.60 -10.25
N ILE A 232 9.65 13.08 -9.04
CA ILE A 232 9.32 13.78 -7.79
C ILE A 232 10.20 15.01 -7.61
N GLU A 233 11.48 14.94 -8.00
CA GLU A 233 12.40 16.08 -8.00
C GLU A 233 11.93 17.19 -8.95
N GLU A 234 11.56 16.85 -10.19
CA GLU A 234 11.03 17.83 -11.16
C GLU A 234 9.72 18.47 -10.69
N ILE A 235 8.78 17.68 -10.15
CA ILE A 235 7.54 18.22 -9.57
C ILE A 235 7.85 19.15 -8.38
N SER A 236 8.82 18.81 -7.55
CA SER A 236 9.22 19.67 -6.43
C SER A 236 9.80 21.01 -6.91
N LYS A 237 10.53 21.03 -8.04
CA LYS A 237 11.01 22.27 -8.68
C LYS A 237 9.84 23.12 -9.20
N ILE A 238 8.86 22.51 -9.87
CA ILE A 238 7.65 23.20 -10.36
C ILE A 238 6.91 23.89 -9.19
N LYS A 239 6.73 23.18 -8.08
CA LYS A 239 6.09 23.73 -6.87
C LYS A 239 6.87 24.89 -6.27
N ALA A 240 8.21 24.81 -6.24
CA ALA A 240 9.05 25.88 -5.72
C ALA A 240 8.90 27.18 -6.52
N VAL A 241 8.72 27.09 -7.85
CA VAL A 241 8.50 28.26 -8.72
C VAL A 241 7.11 28.85 -8.55
N LYS A 242 6.07 28.03 -8.35
CA LYS A 242 4.69 28.52 -8.15
C LYS A 242 4.46 29.25 -6.81
N ASN A 243 5.32 29.01 -5.81
CA ASN A 243 5.21 29.60 -4.47
C ASN A 243 6.07 30.87 -4.29
N GLN A 244 6.76 31.33 -5.36
CA GLN A 244 7.46 32.61 -5.42
C GLN A 244 6.58 33.66 -6.08
#